data_AF-R7BG62-F1
#
_entry.id   AF-R7BG62-F1
#
_cell.length_a   1.000
_cell.length_b   1.000
_cell.length_c   1.000
_cell.angle_alpha   90.00
_cell.angle_beta   90.00
_cell.angle_gamma   90.00
#
_symmetry.space_group_name_H-M   'P 1'
#
loop_
_entity.id
_entity.type
_entity.pdbx_description
1 polymer ?
#
loop_
_entity_poly.entity_id
_entity_poly.type
_entity_poly.pdbx_seq_one_letter_code
_entity_poly.pdbx_strand_id
1 'polypeptide(L)'
;MAGADMKFNKNGKFKIMQITDIQEIYNVSPDTLKLLENAVEKEKPDLVIYTGDQIKGYGVTYKGMGSELVNNVAKTIDKLIEPVTKRNIPFAVTFGNHDRQVGISNKEQFEQIYKKHPSCVGTQADGIDGGGTCFLSIKSSQDENKDAFGIYLFDTGTDAKGGGYEPFDTKIIDWYKKTRNDLKEKNGHYIPSLVFQHIPMFEHYNVLKQVKKNEKGAIPAFRIHKGEYYKIDETKCVKGSVLLEPPSIPDINTGEFDALKEKGDVLGVYVGHDHKNSYVGKYDGIDIGFTQSSGFNVYGNGKERGVRCFIIDENDPTNYETYTRTYRQLCDGKLHKPVYDALAKVMPTTMDMAKPMIAKAVGIIIAIAAIIVILTKFL
;
A
#
# COMPACT_ATOMS: atom_id res chain seq x y z
N MET A 1 -7.41 -21.93 21.76
CA MET A 1 -6.81 -20.67 21.26
C MET A 1 -7.92 -19.65 21.22
N ALA A 2 -7.81 -18.53 21.91
CA ALA A 2 -8.83 -17.47 21.80
C ALA A 2 -8.81 -16.97 20.35
N GLY A 3 -9.92 -17.11 19.62
CA GLY A 3 -10.02 -16.60 18.26
C GLY A 3 -9.79 -15.09 18.23
N ALA A 4 -9.22 -14.60 17.13
CA ALA A 4 -9.11 -13.17 16.86
C ALA A 4 -10.47 -12.47 17.06
N ASP A 5 -10.54 -11.48 17.94
CA ASP A 5 -11.79 -10.78 18.27
C ASP A 5 -12.13 -9.75 17.19
N MET A 6 -12.67 -10.22 16.07
CA MET A 6 -13.08 -9.40 14.91
C MET A 6 -14.46 -8.75 15.17
N LYS A 7 -14.58 -7.98 16.24
CA LYS A 7 -15.80 -7.26 16.61
C LYS A 7 -15.52 -5.90 17.21
N PHE A 8 -16.49 -5.00 17.11
CA PHE A 8 -16.42 -3.69 17.77
C PHE A 8 -16.23 -3.85 19.28
N ASN A 9 -15.38 -3.00 19.87
CA ASN A 9 -15.18 -3.01 21.32
C ASN A 9 -16.43 -2.49 22.07
N LYS A 10 -16.41 -2.52 23.40
CA LYS A 10 -17.54 -2.10 24.24
C LYS A 10 -17.98 -0.64 24.04
N ASN A 11 -17.15 0.19 23.42
CA ASN A 11 -17.45 1.58 23.09
C ASN A 11 -17.93 1.73 21.63
N GLY A 12 -18.19 0.63 20.92
CA GLY A 12 -18.60 0.63 19.51
C GLY A 12 -17.48 1.03 18.55
N LYS A 13 -16.20 1.00 18.97
CA LYS A 13 -15.07 1.39 18.11
C LYS A 13 -14.27 0.20 17.61
N PHE A 14 -13.75 0.30 16.39
CA PHE A 14 -12.79 -0.65 15.82
C PHE A 14 -11.69 0.11 15.08
N LYS A 15 -10.42 -0.21 15.37
CA LYS A 15 -9.26 0.45 14.78
C LYS A 15 -8.51 -0.48 13.84
N ILE A 16 -8.36 -0.05 12.59
CA ILE A 16 -7.54 -0.73 11.59
C ILE A 16 -6.24 0.05 11.40
N MET A 17 -5.13 -0.66 11.23
CA MET A 17 -3.85 -0.08 10.78
C MET A 17 -3.45 -0.71 9.44
N GLN A 18 -3.27 0.11 8.41
CA GLN A 18 -2.68 -0.29 7.14
C GLN A 18 -1.17 -0.06 7.17
N ILE A 19 -0.44 -1.09 6.77
CA ILE A 19 1.02 -1.10 6.62
C ILE A 19 1.32 -1.57 5.19
N THR A 20 2.19 -0.85 4.48
CA THR A 20 2.42 -1.11 3.06
C THR A 20 3.85 -0.82 2.66
N ASP A 21 4.30 -1.46 1.57
CA ASP A 21 5.56 -1.14 0.89
C ASP A 21 6.75 -1.17 1.85
N ILE A 22 6.80 -2.21 2.66
CA ILE A 22 7.90 -2.42 3.59
C ILE A 22 9.17 -2.74 2.79
N GLN A 23 9.04 -3.47 1.67
CA GLN A 23 10.09 -3.89 0.76
C GLN A 23 11.44 -4.14 1.46
N GLU A 24 11.42 -4.95 2.51
CA GLU A 24 12.61 -5.28 3.25
C GLU A 24 13.37 -6.44 2.59
N ILE A 25 14.64 -6.55 2.96
CA ILE A 25 15.51 -7.65 2.56
C ILE A 25 15.77 -8.55 3.76
N TYR A 26 16.46 -9.68 3.55
CA TYR A 26 16.82 -10.61 4.62
C TYR A 26 17.41 -9.93 5.88
N ASN A 27 18.26 -8.91 5.67
CA ASN A 27 18.76 -8.04 6.73
C ASN A 27 17.84 -6.83 6.91
N VAL A 28 16.75 -7.05 7.64
CA VAL A 28 15.72 -6.05 7.92
C VAL A 28 16.32 -4.79 8.57
N SER A 29 15.93 -3.62 8.09
CA SER A 29 16.36 -2.35 8.65
C SER A 29 15.87 -2.15 10.10
N PRO A 30 16.75 -1.75 11.04
CA PRO A 30 16.34 -1.38 12.40
C PRO A 30 15.33 -0.22 12.43
N ASP A 31 15.40 0.71 11.47
CA ASP A 31 14.46 1.83 11.37
C ASP A 31 13.04 1.34 11.03
N THR A 32 12.92 0.33 10.17
CA THR A 32 11.63 -0.30 9.84
C THR A 32 11.04 -0.96 11.07
N LEU A 33 11.81 -1.81 11.76
CA LEU A 33 11.33 -2.46 12.98
C LEU A 33 10.94 -1.45 14.06
N LYS A 34 11.72 -0.38 14.23
CA LYS A 34 11.41 0.71 15.18
C LYS A 34 10.10 1.40 14.82
N LEU A 35 9.85 1.70 13.54
CA LEU A 35 8.60 2.30 13.09
C LEU A 35 7.40 1.40 13.39
N LEU A 36 7.47 0.13 12.97
CA LEU A 36 6.38 -0.82 13.13
C LEU A 36 6.06 -1.07 14.61
N GLU A 37 7.10 -1.26 15.44
CA GLU A 37 6.96 -1.45 16.88
C GLU A 37 6.28 -0.25 17.55
N ASN A 38 6.79 0.96 17.31
CA ASN A 38 6.27 2.18 17.92
C ASN A 38 4.86 2.53 17.40
N ALA A 39 4.56 2.24 16.12
CA ALA A 39 3.25 2.46 15.55
C ALA A 39 2.21 1.55 16.22
N VAL A 40 2.48 0.24 16.30
CA VAL A 40 1.57 -0.72 16.93
C VAL A 40 1.40 -0.42 18.42
N GLU A 41 2.48 -0.08 19.13
CA GLU A 41 2.41 0.27 20.56
C GLU A 41 1.60 1.55 20.81
N LYS A 42 1.81 2.59 19.98
CA LYS A 42 1.12 3.87 20.13
C LYS A 42 -0.35 3.77 19.79
N GLU A 43 -0.68 3.09 18.70
CA GLU A 43 -2.02 3.10 18.12
C GLU A 43 -2.90 1.97 18.64
N LYS A 44 -2.34 0.84 19.05
CA LYS A 44 -3.07 -0.33 19.57
C LYS A 44 -4.23 -0.73 18.64
N PRO A 45 -3.94 -1.08 17.37
CA PRO A 45 -4.97 -1.46 16.42
C PRO A 45 -5.66 -2.77 16.82
N ASP A 46 -6.94 -2.90 16.47
CA ASP A 46 -7.71 -4.13 16.60
C ASP A 46 -7.47 -5.08 15.40
N LEU A 47 -7.03 -4.52 14.26
CA LEU A 47 -6.63 -5.26 13.06
C LEU A 47 -5.46 -4.57 12.36
N VAL A 48 -4.49 -5.34 11.86
CA VAL A 48 -3.47 -4.85 10.93
C VAL A 48 -3.68 -5.42 9.54
N ILE A 49 -3.65 -4.57 8.51
CA ILE A 49 -3.75 -4.97 7.10
C ILE A 49 -2.43 -4.64 6.41
N TYR A 50 -1.82 -5.65 5.82
CA TYR A 50 -0.64 -5.51 4.98
C TYR A 50 -1.06 -5.46 3.51
N THR A 51 -0.82 -4.33 2.83
CA THR A 51 -1.30 -4.09 1.44
C THR A 51 -0.23 -4.26 0.38
N GLY A 52 0.51 -5.36 0.47
CA GLY A 52 1.52 -5.73 -0.52
C GLY A 52 2.91 -5.13 -0.29
N ASP A 53 3.84 -5.69 -1.05
CA ASP A 53 5.26 -5.34 -1.10
C ASP A 53 5.90 -5.37 0.28
N GLN A 54 5.70 -6.45 1.02
CA GLN A 54 6.34 -6.63 2.31
C GLN A 54 7.84 -6.88 2.14
N ILE A 55 8.21 -7.60 1.07
CA ILE A 55 9.61 -7.92 0.75
C ILE A 55 10.05 -7.26 -0.56
N LYS A 56 11.35 -7.00 -0.65
CA LYS A 56 12.00 -6.59 -1.89
C LYS A 56 12.28 -7.82 -2.76
N GLY A 57 11.24 -8.39 -3.36
CA GLY A 57 11.35 -9.69 -4.04
C GLY A 57 12.29 -9.72 -5.25
N TYR A 58 12.44 -8.61 -5.97
CA TYR A 58 13.46 -8.46 -7.04
C TYR A 58 14.90 -8.38 -6.53
N GLY A 59 15.12 -8.29 -5.21
CA GLY A 59 16.43 -8.18 -4.61
C GLY A 59 17.20 -9.50 -4.64
N VAL A 60 18.52 -9.43 -4.84
CA VAL A 60 19.43 -10.61 -4.85
C VAL A 60 19.78 -11.14 -3.45
N THR A 61 19.12 -10.63 -2.41
CA THR A 61 19.44 -10.94 -1.01
C THR A 61 18.80 -12.23 -0.53
N TYR A 62 17.69 -12.64 -1.14
CA TYR A 62 17.04 -13.91 -0.86
C TYR A 62 17.73 -15.00 -1.68
N LYS A 63 18.38 -15.93 -0.99
CA LYS A 63 19.12 -17.06 -1.58
C LYS A 63 18.45 -18.38 -1.24
N GLY A 64 18.83 -19.42 -1.97
CA GLY A 64 18.28 -20.77 -1.84
C GLY A 64 17.24 -21.06 -2.92
N MET A 65 16.76 -22.30 -2.94
CA MET A 65 15.70 -22.75 -3.84
C MET A 65 14.65 -23.56 -3.06
N GLY A 66 13.44 -23.67 -3.59
CA GLY A 66 12.36 -24.45 -2.98
C GLY A 66 12.13 -24.06 -1.51
N SER A 67 12.13 -25.06 -0.61
CA SER A 67 11.87 -24.86 0.82
C SER A 67 12.88 -23.96 1.52
N GLU A 68 14.15 -23.93 1.08
CA GLU A 68 15.16 -23.04 1.67
C GLU A 68 14.80 -21.56 1.41
N LEU A 69 14.38 -21.26 0.18
CA LEU A 69 13.95 -19.92 -0.21
C LEU A 69 12.71 -19.50 0.58
N VAL A 70 11.70 -20.39 0.67
CA VAL A 70 10.50 -20.16 1.49
C VAL A 70 10.86 -19.86 2.94
N ASN A 71 11.77 -20.63 3.54
CA ASN A 71 12.20 -20.41 4.92
C ASN A 71 12.96 -19.08 5.10
N ASN A 72 13.76 -18.65 4.12
CA ASN A 72 14.49 -17.38 4.19
C ASN A 72 13.55 -16.18 4.05
N VAL A 73 12.54 -16.27 3.19
CA VAL A 73 11.48 -15.27 3.09
C VAL A 73 10.65 -15.25 4.37
N ALA A 74 10.24 -16.42 4.88
CA ALA A 74 9.49 -16.55 6.13
C ALA A 74 10.21 -15.87 7.31
N LYS A 75 11.51 -16.11 7.49
CA LYS A 75 12.31 -15.43 8.54
C LYS A 75 12.28 -13.90 8.45
N THR A 76 12.13 -13.35 7.25
CA THR A 76 12.00 -11.90 7.09
C THR A 76 10.60 -11.47 7.47
N ILE A 77 9.58 -12.10 6.88
CA ILE A 77 8.17 -11.83 7.18
C ILE A 77 7.91 -11.94 8.69
N ASP A 78 8.39 -12.99 9.35
CA ASP A 78 8.27 -13.21 10.79
C ASP A 78 8.73 -11.98 11.58
N LYS A 79 9.88 -11.39 11.23
CA LYS A 79 10.39 -10.16 11.87
C LYS A 79 9.52 -8.94 11.56
N LEU A 80 9.01 -8.83 10.34
CA LEU A 80 8.17 -7.69 9.94
C LEU A 80 6.82 -7.71 10.65
N ILE A 81 6.24 -8.89 10.85
CA ILE A 81 4.94 -9.04 11.50
C ILE A 81 5.04 -9.27 13.01
N GLU A 82 6.23 -9.55 13.55
CA GLU A 82 6.48 -9.74 14.98
C GLU A 82 5.86 -8.63 15.87
N PRO A 83 5.96 -7.33 15.53
CA PRO A 83 5.29 -6.27 16.30
C PRO A 83 3.79 -6.51 16.49
N VAL A 84 3.13 -7.15 15.53
CA VAL A 84 1.70 -7.45 15.54
C VAL A 84 1.43 -8.80 16.21
N THR A 85 2.13 -9.86 15.78
CA THR A 85 1.87 -11.23 16.21
C THR A 85 2.20 -11.46 17.68
N LYS A 86 3.28 -10.86 18.22
CA LYS A 86 3.62 -11.01 19.65
C LYS A 86 2.58 -10.36 20.59
N ARG A 87 1.74 -9.48 20.06
CA ARG A 87 0.63 -8.83 20.76
C ARG A 87 -0.70 -9.54 20.53
N ASN A 88 -0.71 -10.65 19.80
CA ASN A 88 -1.91 -11.38 19.36
C ASN A 88 -2.90 -10.49 18.59
N ILE A 89 -2.43 -9.44 17.93
CA ILE A 89 -3.29 -8.58 17.12
C ILE A 89 -3.60 -9.34 15.82
N PRO A 90 -4.89 -9.47 15.45
CA PRO A 90 -5.30 -10.03 14.18
C PRO A 90 -4.65 -9.29 13.00
N PHE A 91 -4.26 -10.03 11.96
CA PHE A 91 -3.80 -9.41 10.72
C PHE A 91 -4.28 -10.12 9.47
N ALA A 92 -4.36 -9.38 8.38
CA ALA A 92 -4.58 -9.90 7.04
C ALA A 92 -3.56 -9.30 6.08
N VAL A 93 -3.34 -9.99 4.96
CA VAL A 93 -2.35 -9.60 3.96
C VAL A 93 -2.94 -9.76 2.57
N THR A 94 -2.68 -8.78 1.72
CA THR A 94 -2.67 -8.92 0.26
C THR A 94 -1.27 -8.60 -0.24
N PHE A 95 -1.03 -8.81 -1.53
CA PHE A 95 0.28 -8.80 -2.14
C PHE A 95 0.44 -7.67 -3.15
N GLY A 96 1.68 -7.26 -3.32
CA GLY A 96 2.09 -6.30 -4.32
C GLY A 96 2.82 -6.96 -5.47
N ASN A 97 3.20 -6.13 -6.45
CA ASN A 97 3.85 -6.61 -7.66
C ASN A 97 5.26 -7.16 -7.38
N HIS A 98 5.92 -6.72 -6.30
CA HIS A 98 7.27 -7.13 -5.97
C HIS A 98 7.35 -8.40 -5.11
N ASP A 99 6.30 -8.80 -4.40
CA ASP A 99 6.36 -9.95 -3.48
C ASP A 99 6.68 -11.27 -4.21
N ARG A 100 6.01 -11.55 -5.33
CA ARG A 100 6.21 -12.79 -6.11
C ARG A 100 7.53 -12.85 -6.86
N GLN A 101 8.19 -11.71 -7.06
CA GLN A 101 9.45 -11.64 -7.83
C GLN A 101 10.60 -12.37 -7.15
N VAL A 102 10.46 -12.70 -5.86
CA VAL A 102 11.41 -13.55 -5.13
C VAL A 102 11.44 -14.99 -5.66
N GLY A 103 10.46 -15.40 -6.47
CA GLY A 103 10.35 -16.76 -7.00
C GLY A 103 9.42 -17.67 -6.21
N ILE A 104 8.59 -17.11 -5.33
CA ILE A 104 7.52 -17.81 -4.61
C ILE A 104 6.20 -17.14 -4.98
N SER A 105 5.18 -17.90 -5.43
CA SER A 105 3.90 -17.31 -5.78
C SER A 105 3.19 -16.69 -4.57
N ASN A 106 2.34 -15.67 -4.79
CA ASN A 106 1.54 -15.05 -3.71
C ASN A 106 0.73 -16.11 -2.94
N LYS A 107 0.17 -17.09 -3.67
CA LYS A 107 -0.54 -18.25 -3.08
C LYS A 107 0.35 -19.03 -2.11
N GLU A 108 1.55 -19.40 -2.53
CA GLU A 108 2.48 -20.16 -1.69
C GLU A 108 2.97 -19.34 -0.51
N GLN A 109 3.25 -18.04 -0.69
CA GLN A 109 3.60 -17.16 0.43
C GLN A 109 2.44 -17.09 1.45
N PHE A 110 1.22 -16.91 0.98
CA PHE A 110 0.03 -16.87 1.84
C PHE A 110 -0.15 -18.17 2.63
N GLU A 111 -0.14 -19.32 1.95
CA GLU A 111 -0.40 -20.63 2.55
C GLU A 111 0.76 -21.15 3.42
N GLN A 112 2.01 -20.92 2.99
CA GLN A 112 3.19 -21.51 3.65
C GLN A 112 3.89 -20.57 4.62
N ILE A 113 3.57 -19.28 4.64
CA ILE A 113 4.19 -18.30 5.54
C ILE A 113 3.11 -17.68 6.43
N TYR A 114 2.22 -16.86 5.85
CA TYR A 114 1.30 -16.05 6.63
C TYR A 114 0.27 -16.87 7.42
N LYS A 115 -0.37 -17.87 6.80
CA LYS A 115 -1.38 -18.72 7.48
C LYS A 115 -0.82 -19.62 8.59
N LYS A 116 0.50 -19.72 8.74
CA LYS A 116 1.09 -20.42 9.89
C LYS A 116 0.98 -19.63 11.19
N HIS A 117 0.70 -18.33 11.12
CA HIS A 117 0.52 -17.49 12.29
C HIS A 117 -0.92 -17.56 12.80
N PRO A 118 -1.16 -17.88 14.09
CA PRO A 118 -2.52 -17.98 14.66
C PRO A 118 -3.33 -16.68 14.57
N SER A 119 -2.67 -15.53 14.46
CA SER A 119 -3.33 -14.23 14.32
C SER A 119 -3.60 -13.84 12.86
N CYS A 120 -3.23 -14.65 11.87
CA CYS A 120 -3.63 -14.43 10.48
C CYS A 120 -5.11 -14.74 10.32
N VAL A 121 -5.93 -13.71 10.09
CA VAL A 121 -7.38 -13.84 9.83
C VAL A 121 -7.74 -13.78 8.35
N GLY A 122 -6.77 -13.45 7.49
CA GLY A 122 -6.96 -13.46 6.04
C GLY A 122 -7.34 -14.85 5.52
N THR A 123 -8.17 -14.89 4.49
CA THR A 123 -8.52 -16.11 3.74
C THR A 123 -8.18 -15.95 2.26
N GLN A 124 -8.50 -16.95 1.43
CA GLN A 124 -8.42 -16.86 -0.02
C GLN A 124 -9.80 -17.13 -0.61
N ALA A 125 -10.25 -16.26 -1.49
CA ALA A 125 -11.47 -16.40 -2.25
C ALA A 125 -11.40 -17.61 -3.19
N ASP A 126 -12.44 -18.44 -3.18
CA ASP A 126 -12.54 -19.61 -4.03
C ASP A 126 -12.57 -19.22 -5.51
N GLY A 127 -11.76 -19.90 -6.32
CA GLY A 127 -11.69 -19.67 -7.77
C GLY A 127 -10.94 -18.40 -8.19
N ILE A 128 -10.36 -17.67 -7.25
CA ILE A 128 -9.53 -16.49 -7.50
C ILE A 128 -8.05 -16.87 -7.38
N ASP A 129 -7.25 -16.45 -8.37
CA ASP A 129 -5.80 -16.66 -8.38
C ASP A 129 -5.10 -15.68 -7.40
N GLY A 130 -3.84 -15.98 -7.05
CA GLY A 130 -3.06 -15.15 -6.11
C GLY A 130 -3.17 -15.61 -4.65
N GLY A 131 -3.09 -14.67 -3.72
CA GLY A 131 -3.19 -14.93 -2.28
C GLY A 131 -3.82 -13.77 -1.51
N GLY A 132 -4.57 -14.07 -0.46
CA GLY A 132 -5.13 -13.05 0.43
C GLY A 132 -6.31 -12.24 -0.13
N THR A 133 -6.81 -12.54 -1.33
CA THR A 133 -8.06 -11.95 -1.81
C THR A 133 -9.21 -12.47 -0.95
N CYS A 134 -9.83 -11.63 -0.14
CA CYS A 134 -10.84 -12.07 0.82
C CYS A 134 -11.79 -10.96 1.29
N PHE A 135 -12.86 -11.39 1.96
CA PHE A 135 -13.75 -10.53 2.73
C PHE A 135 -13.62 -10.88 4.22
N LEU A 136 -13.44 -9.86 5.05
CA LEU A 136 -13.45 -9.98 6.50
C LEU A 136 -14.61 -9.16 7.06
N SER A 137 -15.36 -9.76 7.98
CA SER A 137 -16.44 -9.07 8.69
C SER A 137 -15.96 -8.63 10.07
N ILE A 138 -16.28 -7.37 10.42
CA ILE A 138 -16.28 -6.87 11.78
C ILE A 138 -17.70 -7.06 12.34
N LYS A 139 -17.81 -7.84 13.42
CA LYS A 139 -19.09 -8.12 14.10
C LYS A 139 -19.51 -6.97 15.00
N SER A 140 -20.82 -6.83 15.23
CA SER A 140 -21.36 -5.89 16.22
C SER A 140 -20.82 -6.16 17.63
N SER A 141 -20.69 -5.12 18.46
CA SER A 141 -20.34 -5.27 19.87
C SER A 141 -21.39 -6.03 20.68
N GLN A 142 -22.63 -6.12 20.19
CA GLN A 142 -23.78 -6.71 20.89
C GLN A 142 -24.19 -8.09 20.35
N ASP A 143 -23.84 -8.42 19.10
CA ASP A 143 -24.21 -9.68 18.46
C ASP A 143 -23.11 -10.15 17.51
N GLU A 144 -22.46 -11.27 17.87
CA GLU A 144 -21.39 -11.90 17.09
C GLU A 144 -21.86 -12.48 15.75
N ASN A 145 -23.17 -12.65 15.56
CA ASN A 145 -23.75 -13.14 14.31
C ASN A 145 -24.03 -12.00 13.32
N LYS A 146 -24.07 -10.75 13.79
CA LYS A 146 -24.37 -9.57 12.97
C LYS A 146 -23.10 -8.97 12.39
N ASP A 147 -23.00 -8.98 11.06
CA ASP A 147 -21.94 -8.28 10.34
C ASP A 147 -22.25 -6.77 10.37
N ALA A 148 -21.36 -5.97 10.96
CA ALA A 148 -21.57 -4.53 11.14
C ALA A 148 -20.71 -3.67 10.19
N PHE A 149 -19.55 -4.17 9.80
CA PHE A 149 -18.69 -3.50 8.82
C PHE A 149 -17.86 -4.53 8.04
N GLY A 150 -17.55 -4.22 6.78
CA GLY A 150 -16.84 -5.10 5.87
C GLY A 150 -15.45 -4.61 5.50
N ILE A 151 -14.54 -5.55 5.25
CA ILE A 151 -13.21 -5.27 4.74
C ILE A 151 -12.97 -6.20 3.56
N TYR A 152 -12.70 -5.63 2.40
CA TYR A 152 -12.26 -6.36 1.22
C TYR A 152 -10.75 -6.20 1.04
N LEU A 153 -10.06 -7.31 0.80
CA LEU A 153 -8.66 -7.33 0.36
C LEU A 153 -8.62 -7.90 -1.05
N PHE A 154 -7.92 -7.23 -1.97
CA PHE A 154 -7.73 -7.72 -3.34
C PHE A 154 -6.24 -7.90 -3.65
N ASP A 155 -5.85 -9.06 -4.17
CA ASP A 155 -4.55 -9.26 -4.86
C ASP A 155 -4.67 -8.68 -6.27
N THR A 156 -4.14 -7.47 -6.46
CA THR A 156 -4.28 -6.69 -7.70
C THR A 156 -3.38 -7.19 -8.83
N GLY A 157 -2.61 -8.27 -8.65
CA GLY A 157 -1.74 -8.82 -9.67
C GLY A 157 -0.33 -8.24 -9.65
N THR A 158 0.35 -8.25 -10.80
CA THR A 158 1.77 -7.86 -10.93
C THR A 158 2.03 -7.02 -12.18
N ASP A 159 3.30 -6.91 -12.56
CA ASP A 159 3.72 -6.19 -13.76
C ASP A 159 3.20 -6.88 -15.02
N ALA A 160 2.67 -6.11 -15.97
CA ALA A 160 2.21 -6.60 -17.26
C ALA A 160 3.38 -6.98 -18.18
N LYS A 161 3.16 -7.99 -19.03
CA LYS A 161 4.08 -8.31 -20.15
C LYS A 161 4.12 -7.13 -21.12
N GLY A 162 5.29 -6.53 -21.30
CA GLY A 162 5.46 -5.30 -22.09
C GLY A 162 5.58 -4.02 -21.25
N GLY A 163 5.52 -4.16 -19.92
CA GLY A 163 5.69 -3.09 -18.94
C GLY A 163 4.37 -2.51 -18.47
N GLY A 164 4.40 -1.84 -17.31
CA GLY A 164 3.20 -1.38 -16.61
C GLY A 164 2.64 -2.48 -15.73
N TYR A 165 1.37 -2.37 -15.40
CA TYR A 165 0.69 -3.29 -14.49
C TYR A 165 -0.41 -4.05 -15.21
N GLU A 166 -0.62 -5.29 -14.76
CA GLU A 166 -1.74 -6.10 -15.22
C GLU A 166 -3.07 -5.35 -14.98
N PRO A 167 -4.03 -5.39 -15.91
CA PRO A 167 -5.36 -4.89 -15.66
C PRO A 167 -5.99 -5.64 -14.48
N PHE A 168 -6.78 -4.96 -13.66
CA PHE A 168 -7.44 -5.59 -12.52
C PHE A 168 -8.32 -6.77 -12.98
N ASP A 169 -8.12 -7.95 -12.36
CA ASP A 169 -8.76 -9.18 -12.82
C ASP A 169 -10.29 -9.11 -12.65
N THR A 170 -11.00 -9.25 -13.77
CA THR A 170 -12.46 -9.21 -13.79
C THR A 170 -13.10 -10.34 -12.98
N LYS A 171 -12.39 -11.46 -12.76
CA LYS A 171 -12.86 -12.51 -11.84
C LYS A 171 -12.98 -12.02 -10.40
N ILE A 172 -12.08 -11.12 -9.97
CA ILE A 172 -12.16 -10.51 -8.63
C ILE A 172 -13.39 -9.59 -8.57
N ILE A 173 -13.70 -8.87 -9.64
CA ILE A 173 -14.92 -8.05 -9.75
C ILE A 173 -16.17 -8.93 -9.62
N ASP A 174 -16.24 -10.03 -10.36
CA ASP A 174 -17.37 -10.96 -10.34
C ASP A 174 -17.53 -11.61 -8.95
N TRP A 175 -16.42 -12.02 -8.34
CA TRP A 175 -16.41 -12.54 -6.97
C TRP A 175 -16.88 -11.48 -5.97
N TYR A 176 -16.35 -10.26 -6.02
CA TYR A 176 -16.77 -9.16 -5.14
C TYR A 176 -18.28 -8.91 -5.25
N LYS A 177 -18.81 -8.80 -6.47
CA LYS A 177 -20.25 -8.60 -6.70
C LYS A 177 -21.08 -9.73 -6.12
N LYS A 178 -20.65 -10.98 -6.33
CA LYS A 178 -21.31 -12.16 -5.77
C LYS A 178 -21.29 -12.12 -4.23
N THR A 179 -20.11 -11.94 -3.63
CA THR A 179 -19.94 -11.88 -2.17
C THR A 179 -20.75 -10.76 -1.55
N ARG A 180 -20.74 -9.55 -2.14
CA ARG A 180 -21.56 -8.41 -1.71
C ARG A 180 -23.06 -8.76 -1.71
N ASN A 181 -23.55 -9.39 -2.78
CA ASN A 181 -24.96 -9.75 -2.91
C ASN A 181 -25.36 -10.86 -1.93
N ASP A 182 -24.53 -11.90 -1.76
CA ASP A 182 -24.75 -12.96 -0.78
C ASP A 182 -24.81 -12.39 0.66
N LEU A 183 -23.91 -11.44 0.98
CA LEU A 183 -23.90 -10.75 2.27
C LEU A 183 -25.15 -9.87 2.46
N LYS A 184 -25.63 -9.22 1.41
CA LYS A 184 -26.87 -8.44 1.41
C LYS A 184 -28.09 -9.32 1.67
N GLU A 185 -28.15 -10.50 1.04
CA GLU A 185 -29.23 -11.47 1.29
C GLU A 185 -29.21 -11.96 2.73
N LYS A 186 -28.02 -12.28 3.26
CA LYS A 186 -27.84 -12.72 4.65
C LYS A 186 -28.19 -11.64 5.67
N ASN A 187 -27.77 -10.40 5.46
CA ASN A 187 -27.89 -9.31 6.45
C ASN A 187 -29.11 -8.41 6.23
N GLY A 188 -29.83 -8.56 5.11
CA GLY A 188 -30.94 -7.70 4.72
C GLY A 188 -30.53 -6.29 4.25
N HIS A 189 -29.26 -5.92 4.33
CA HIS A 189 -28.70 -4.63 3.88
C HIS A 189 -27.27 -4.81 3.35
N TYR A 190 -26.81 -3.88 2.51
CA TYR A 190 -25.42 -3.88 2.06
C TYR A 190 -24.55 -3.41 3.23
N ILE A 191 -23.45 -4.11 3.47
CA ILE A 191 -22.57 -3.83 4.61
C ILE A 191 -21.60 -2.70 4.22
N PRO A 192 -21.56 -1.57 4.96
CA PRO A 192 -20.56 -0.55 4.74
C PRO A 192 -19.15 -1.14 4.83
N SER A 193 -18.31 -0.84 3.84
CA SER A 193 -17.03 -1.55 3.67
C SER A 193 -15.88 -0.64 3.24
N LEU A 194 -14.66 -1.04 3.61
CA LEU A 194 -13.42 -0.51 3.02
C LEU A 194 -12.74 -1.57 2.16
N VAL A 195 -12.05 -1.11 1.11
CA VAL A 195 -11.22 -1.94 0.24
C VAL A 195 -9.75 -1.60 0.48
N PHE A 196 -8.93 -2.64 0.57
CA PHE A 196 -7.49 -2.56 0.71
C PHE A 196 -6.82 -3.36 -0.40
N GLN A 197 -5.93 -2.71 -1.15
CA GLN A 197 -5.21 -3.34 -2.24
C GLN A 197 -3.84 -2.70 -2.45
N HIS A 198 -3.05 -3.24 -3.37
CA HIS A 198 -1.71 -2.71 -3.60
C HIS A 198 -1.68 -1.68 -4.73
N ILE A 199 -2.07 -2.07 -5.95
CA ILE A 199 -1.96 -1.22 -7.15
C ILE A 199 -3.13 -0.21 -7.20
N PRO A 200 -2.85 1.08 -7.51
CA PRO A 200 -3.87 2.13 -7.58
C PRO A 200 -4.83 1.99 -8.77
N MET A 201 -6.08 2.41 -8.56
CA MET A 201 -7.12 2.53 -9.59
C MET A 201 -6.96 3.81 -10.44
N PHE A 202 -7.65 3.87 -11.58
CA PHE A 202 -7.70 5.04 -12.46
C PHE A 202 -8.14 6.32 -11.72
N GLU A 203 -9.09 6.17 -10.80
CA GLU A 203 -9.76 7.25 -10.08
C GLU A 203 -8.84 8.05 -9.16
N HIS A 204 -7.62 7.58 -8.92
CA HIS A 204 -6.58 8.40 -8.30
C HIS A 204 -6.31 9.68 -9.10
N TYR A 205 -6.42 9.69 -10.42
CA TYR A 205 -6.28 10.93 -11.20
C TYR A 205 -7.52 11.84 -11.12
N ASN A 206 -8.69 11.31 -10.76
CA ASN A 206 -9.93 12.09 -10.62
C ASN A 206 -9.95 12.94 -9.34
N VAL A 207 -9.17 12.59 -8.32
CA VAL A 207 -9.00 13.37 -7.09
C VAL A 207 -7.82 14.34 -7.13
N LEU A 208 -7.04 14.33 -8.22
CA LEU A 208 -5.92 15.24 -8.43
C LEU A 208 -6.30 16.38 -9.37
N LYS A 209 -5.54 17.48 -9.27
CA LYS A 209 -5.70 18.64 -10.15
C LYS A 209 -4.66 18.57 -11.27
N GLN A 210 -5.11 18.48 -12.50
CA GLN A 210 -4.24 18.65 -13.67
C GLN A 210 -3.77 20.11 -13.75
N VAL A 211 -2.47 20.31 -13.96
CA VAL A 211 -1.79 21.61 -13.95
C VAL A 211 -0.80 21.73 -15.10
N LYS A 212 -0.27 22.93 -15.30
CA LYS A 212 0.80 23.16 -16.28
C LYS A 212 2.14 22.63 -15.73
N LYS A 213 3.02 22.18 -16.63
CA LYS A 213 4.37 21.70 -16.32
C LYS A 213 5.20 22.62 -15.40
N ASN A 214 5.04 23.93 -15.56
CA ASN A 214 5.83 24.93 -14.85
C ASN A 214 5.22 25.35 -13.50
N GLU A 215 4.08 24.77 -13.11
CA GLU A 215 3.48 25.04 -11.81
C GLU A 215 4.31 24.41 -10.69
N LYS A 216 4.48 25.14 -9.58
CA LYS A 216 5.26 24.64 -8.43
C LYS A 216 4.57 23.41 -7.84
N GLY A 217 5.33 22.32 -7.70
CA GLY A 217 4.81 21.05 -7.18
C GLY A 217 4.08 20.19 -8.22
N ALA A 218 4.12 20.57 -9.50
CA ALA A 218 3.63 19.75 -10.59
C ALA A 218 4.45 18.44 -10.71
N ILE A 219 3.76 17.30 -10.63
CA ILE A 219 4.32 15.97 -10.78
C ILE A 219 4.01 15.46 -12.19
N PRO A 220 5.02 15.09 -13.00
CA PRO A 220 4.80 14.55 -14.34
C PRO A 220 4.16 13.16 -14.24
N ALA A 221 3.05 12.95 -14.95
CA ALA A 221 2.47 11.63 -15.13
C ALA A 221 3.13 10.89 -16.31
N PHE A 222 2.82 9.61 -16.44
CA PHE A 222 3.45 8.69 -17.38
C PHE A 222 2.41 7.79 -18.04
N ARG A 223 2.86 6.96 -18.99
CA ARG A 223 2.02 6.00 -19.72
C ARG A 223 0.80 6.65 -20.36
N ILE A 224 -0.41 6.21 -20.05
CA ILE A 224 -1.65 6.71 -20.63
C ILE A 224 -1.91 8.20 -20.27
N HIS A 225 -1.23 8.71 -19.24
CA HIS A 225 -1.23 10.13 -18.82
C HIS A 225 0.06 10.86 -19.23
N LYS A 226 0.85 10.33 -20.17
CA LYS A 226 2.12 10.93 -20.58
C LYS A 226 1.92 12.35 -21.14
N GLY A 227 2.65 13.30 -20.58
CA GLY A 227 2.61 14.72 -20.96
C GLY A 227 1.71 15.55 -20.05
N GLU A 228 0.95 14.90 -19.17
CA GLU A 228 0.13 15.55 -18.16
C GLU A 228 0.93 15.75 -16.86
N TYR A 229 0.49 16.74 -16.07
CA TYR A 229 1.11 17.08 -14.81
C TYR A 229 0.03 17.30 -13.75
N TYR A 230 0.28 16.81 -12.55
CA TYR A 230 -0.73 16.81 -11.49
C TYR A 230 -0.17 17.36 -10.18
N LYS A 231 -1.09 17.87 -9.35
CA LYS A 231 -0.84 18.17 -7.94
C LYS A 231 -2.09 17.79 -7.14
N ILE A 232 -1.97 17.82 -5.81
CA ILE A 232 -3.13 17.68 -4.92
C ILE A 232 -4.20 18.71 -5.27
N ASP A 233 -5.44 18.26 -5.40
CA ASP A 233 -6.62 19.13 -5.47
C ASP A 233 -7.12 19.37 -4.05
N GLU A 234 -6.82 20.53 -3.48
CA GLU A 234 -7.25 20.89 -2.11
C GLU A 234 -8.77 21.00 -1.95
N THR A 235 -9.54 21.02 -3.05
CA THR A 235 -11.01 21.00 -3.01
C THR A 235 -11.59 19.59 -2.90
N LYS A 236 -10.79 18.56 -3.21
CA LYS A 236 -11.20 17.14 -3.18
C LYS A 236 -10.45 16.34 -2.13
N CYS A 237 -9.20 16.71 -1.84
CA CYS A 237 -8.32 16.02 -0.92
C CYS A 237 -8.32 16.64 0.47
N VAL A 238 -8.20 15.79 1.49
CA VAL A 238 -8.09 16.22 2.89
C VAL A 238 -6.81 17.05 3.09
N LYS A 239 -6.88 18.04 3.99
CA LYS A 239 -5.73 18.90 4.33
C LYS A 239 -4.54 18.06 4.79
N GLY A 240 -3.35 18.41 4.29
CA GLY A 240 -2.11 17.69 4.58
C GLY A 240 -1.85 16.51 3.64
N SER A 241 -2.70 16.30 2.63
CA SER A 241 -2.44 15.38 1.52
C SER A 241 -1.15 15.74 0.77
N VAL A 242 -0.40 14.71 0.39
CA VAL A 242 0.93 14.79 -0.22
C VAL A 242 0.97 13.92 -1.48
N LEU A 243 1.25 14.53 -2.62
CA LEU A 243 1.59 13.87 -3.88
C LEU A 243 3.05 14.19 -4.22
N LEU A 244 3.88 13.16 -4.36
CA LEU A 244 5.30 13.29 -4.69
C LEU A 244 5.75 12.43 -5.86
N GLU A 245 4.87 11.54 -6.33
CA GLU A 245 5.06 10.76 -7.54
C GLU A 245 3.70 10.44 -8.18
N PRO A 246 3.64 10.25 -9.51
CA PRO A 246 2.38 10.03 -10.20
C PRO A 246 1.78 8.67 -9.79
N PRO A 247 0.45 8.55 -9.60
CA PRO A 247 -0.18 7.26 -9.35
C PRO A 247 0.13 6.26 -10.48
N SER A 248 0.66 5.11 -10.09
CA SER A 248 1.13 4.05 -10.99
C SER A 248 0.01 3.06 -11.32
N ILE A 249 -0.97 3.54 -12.08
CA ILE A 249 -2.19 2.78 -12.45
C ILE A 249 -1.94 1.80 -13.62
N PRO A 250 -2.76 0.74 -13.78
CA PRO A 250 -2.78 -0.07 -15.00
C PRO A 250 -3.14 0.76 -16.25
N ASP A 251 -2.77 0.27 -17.44
CA ASP A 251 -3.10 0.95 -18.71
C ASP A 251 -4.54 0.71 -19.17
N ILE A 252 -5.21 -0.31 -18.62
CA ILE A 252 -6.55 -0.72 -19.02
C ILE A 252 -7.45 -0.67 -17.79
N ASN A 253 -8.53 0.10 -17.87
CA ASN A 253 -9.58 0.11 -16.87
C ASN A 253 -10.56 -1.04 -17.14
N THR A 254 -10.69 -1.96 -16.20
CA THR A 254 -11.58 -3.13 -16.30
C THR A 254 -12.93 -2.92 -15.62
N GLY A 255 -13.20 -1.72 -15.08
CA GLY A 255 -14.46 -1.37 -14.41
C GLY A 255 -14.48 -1.68 -12.91
N GLU A 256 -13.32 -1.78 -12.27
CA GLU A 256 -13.18 -2.02 -10.82
C GLU A 256 -13.96 -0.97 -10.00
N PHE A 257 -13.66 0.31 -10.22
CA PHE A 257 -14.33 1.40 -9.49
C PHE A 257 -15.84 1.42 -9.70
N ASP A 258 -16.30 1.21 -10.93
CA ASP A 258 -17.73 1.18 -11.24
C ASP A 258 -18.44 0.04 -10.50
N ALA A 259 -17.79 -1.10 -10.33
CA ALA A 259 -18.33 -2.21 -9.53
C ALA A 259 -18.43 -1.85 -8.04
N LEU A 260 -17.39 -1.22 -7.48
CA LEU A 260 -17.33 -0.81 -6.06
C LEU A 260 -18.37 0.28 -5.73
N LYS A 261 -18.57 1.21 -6.66
CA LYS A 261 -19.54 2.30 -6.52
C LYS A 261 -20.99 1.82 -6.62
N GLU A 262 -21.25 0.75 -7.37
CA GLU A 262 -22.58 0.36 -7.85
C GLU A 262 -23.70 0.37 -6.79
N LYS A 263 -23.40 0.02 -5.54
CA LYS A 263 -24.40 -0.03 -4.44
C LYS A 263 -24.17 0.98 -3.32
N GLY A 264 -23.13 1.81 -3.42
CA GLY A 264 -22.80 2.82 -2.41
C GLY A 264 -22.39 2.25 -1.05
N ASP A 265 -22.02 0.97 -0.99
CA ASP A 265 -21.61 0.25 0.22
C ASP A 265 -20.10 0.36 0.50
N VAL A 266 -19.30 0.57 -0.53
CA VAL A 266 -17.86 0.83 -0.40
C VAL A 266 -17.64 2.30 -0.08
N LEU A 267 -17.02 2.58 1.07
CA LEU A 267 -16.78 3.94 1.55
C LEU A 267 -15.42 4.49 1.10
N GLY A 268 -14.45 3.61 0.85
CA GLY A 268 -13.11 3.99 0.47
C GLY A 268 -12.24 2.83 -0.01
N VAL A 269 -11.28 3.15 -0.87
CA VAL A 269 -10.25 2.25 -1.39
C VAL A 269 -8.89 2.81 -1.01
N TYR A 270 -8.08 2.00 -0.33
CA TYR A 270 -6.79 2.40 0.20
C TYR A 270 -5.67 1.53 -0.35
N VAL A 271 -4.66 2.20 -0.92
CA VAL A 271 -3.57 1.56 -1.64
C VAL A 271 -2.18 1.91 -1.10
N GLY A 272 -1.20 1.13 -1.50
CA GLY A 272 0.23 1.37 -1.31
C GLY A 272 0.90 1.66 -2.65
N HIS A 273 1.97 0.94 -2.97
CA HIS A 273 2.67 0.90 -4.26
C HIS A 273 3.52 2.15 -4.60
N ASP A 274 2.95 3.34 -4.51
CA ASP A 274 3.69 4.60 -4.68
C ASP A 274 4.13 5.16 -3.32
N HIS A 275 5.35 4.82 -2.93
CA HIS A 275 5.89 4.91 -1.58
C HIS A 275 5.85 6.31 -0.93
N LYS A 276 5.88 7.38 -1.73
CA LYS A 276 6.00 8.77 -1.27
C LYS A 276 4.64 9.45 -1.11
N ASN A 277 3.59 8.88 -1.70
CA ASN A 277 2.26 9.45 -1.70
C ASN A 277 1.56 9.20 -0.36
N SER A 278 0.83 10.20 0.12
CA SER A 278 0.00 10.09 1.32
C SER A 278 -1.13 11.10 1.22
N TYR A 279 -2.27 10.69 0.69
CA TYR A 279 -3.43 11.55 0.50
C TYR A 279 -4.72 10.76 0.61
N VAL A 280 -5.83 11.47 0.83
CA VAL A 280 -7.18 10.94 0.72
C VAL A 280 -8.00 11.98 0.00
N GLY A 281 -8.61 11.64 -1.13
CA GLY A 281 -9.57 12.50 -1.82
C GLY A 281 -10.87 11.78 -2.09
N LYS A 282 -11.98 12.53 -2.18
CA LYS A 282 -13.30 11.93 -2.43
C LYS A 282 -13.68 12.05 -3.91
N TYR A 283 -14.10 10.93 -4.49
CA TYR A 283 -14.64 10.87 -5.85
C TYR A 283 -15.87 9.97 -5.88
N ASP A 284 -16.99 10.53 -6.34
CA ASP A 284 -18.27 9.81 -6.54
C ASP A 284 -18.71 8.96 -5.32
N GLY A 285 -18.63 9.56 -4.13
CA GLY A 285 -19.02 8.93 -2.86
C GLY A 285 -17.90 8.16 -2.15
N ILE A 286 -16.87 7.74 -2.87
CA ILE A 286 -15.79 6.87 -2.38
C ILE A 286 -14.54 7.70 -2.07
N ASP A 287 -13.88 7.40 -0.94
CA ASP A 287 -12.55 7.91 -0.64
C ASP A 287 -11.47 7.13 -1.40
N ILE A 288 -10.60 7.85 -2.09
CA ILE A 288 -9.48 7.35 -2.88
C ILE A 288 -8.19 7.72 -2.12
N GLY A 289 -7.56 6.72 -1.51
CA GLY A 289 -6.52 6.93 -0.50
C GLY A 289 -5.18 6.26 -0.84
N PHE A 290 -4.10 7.00 -0.68
CA PHE A 290 -2.73 6.47 -0.62
C PHE A 290 -2.22 6.43 0.81
N THR A 291 -1.51 5.34 1.12
CA THR A 291 -0.71 5.19 2.34
C THR A 291 0.76 5.15 1.96
N GLN A 292 1.56 5.96 2.66
CA GLN A 292 3.00 5.99 2.42
C GLN A 292 3.68 4.68 2.83
N SER A 293 4.87 4.43 2.29
CA SER A 293 5.64 3.24 2.64
C SER A 293 6.11 3.22 4.09
N SER A 294 6.31 2.01 4.63
CA SER A 294 6.88 1.76 5.96
C SER A 294 8.35 1.31 5.94
N GLY A 295 8.91 0.99 4.77
CA GLY A 295 10.22 0.35 4.58
C GLY A 295 11.44 1.26 4.47
N PHE A 296 12.61 0.81 4.96
CA PHE A 296 13.85 1.60 4.93
C PHE A 296 15.01 0.97 4.12
N ASN A 297 14.84 -0.23 3.55
CA ASN A 297 15.74 -0.78 2.52
C ASN A 297 15.29 -0.48 1.07
N VAL A 298 14.38 0.48 0.94
CA VAL A 298 13.84 0.98 -0.33
C VAL A 298 13.66 2.51 -0.33
N TYR A 299 13.45 3.09 -1.51
CA TYR A 299 13.09 4.50 -1.67
C TYR A 299 11.77 4.84 -0.95
N GLY A 300 11.58 6.12 -0.62
CA GLY A 300 10.38 6.61 0.06
C GLY A 300 10.56 8.03 0.56
N ASN A 301 9.60 8.55 1.33
CA ASN A 301 9.57 9.96 1.72
C ASN A 301 10.35 10.26 3.03
N GLY A 302 11.54 9.68 3.18
CA GLY A 302 12.37 9.90 4.35
C GLY A 302 11.68 9.57 5.68
N LYS A 303 11.71 10.53 6.61
CA LYS A 303 11.07 10.43 7.93
C LYS A 303 9.54 10.51 7.89
N GLU A 304 8.95 10.76 6.72
CA GLU A 304 7.48 10.79 6.55
C GLU A 304 6.90 9.41 6.19
N ARG A 305 7.77 8.40 6.02
CA ARG A 305 7.36 6.97 6.00
C ARG A 305 6.58 6.64 7.27
N GLY A 306 5.59 5.77 7.15
CA GLY A 306 4.61 5.61 8.22
C GLY A 306 3.54 4.58 7.91
N VAL A 307 2.53 4.59 8.77
CA VAL A 307 1.32 3.77 8.65
C VAL A 307 0.10 4.66 8.56
N ARG A 308 -1.02 4.11 8.08
CA ARG A 308 -2.34 4.76 8.12
C ARG A 308 -3.26 4.03 9.09
N CYS A 309 -3.99 4.77 9.91
CA CYS A 309 -4.98 4.25 10.83
C CYS A 309 -6.38 4.66 10.41
N PHE A 310 -7.35 3.82 10.76
CA PHE A 310 -8.77 4.00 10.53
C PHE A 310 -9.52 3.76 11.82
N ILE A 311 -10.47 4.61 12.16
CA ILE A 311 -11.37 4.41 13.30
C ILE A 311 -12.79 4.34 12.77
N ILE A 312 -13.42 3.19 12.98
CA ILE A 312 -14.81 2.92 12.61
C ILE A 312 -15.65 2.96 13.88
N ASP A 313 -16.86 3.52 13.79
CA ASP A 313 -17.86 3.55 14.85
C ASP A 313 -19.09 2.73 14.44
N GLU A 314 -19.50 1.74 15.22
CA GLU A 314 -20.69 0.93 14.92
C GLU A 314 -21.99 1.74 14.94
N ASN A 315 -22.00 2.89 15.63
CA ASN A 315 -23.16 3.78 15.70
C ASN A 315 -23.29 4.67 14.46
N ASP A 316 -22.22 4.81 13.67
CA ASP A 316 -22.19 5.51 12.39
C ASP A 316 -21.30 4.76 11.38
N PRO A 317 -21.68 3.54 10.98
CA PRO A 317 -20.82 2.65 10.21
C PRO A 317 -20.65 3.10 8.76
N THR A 318 -21.37 4.13 8.31
CA THR A 318 -21.19 4.72 6.96
C THR A 318 -20.14 5.83 6.95
N ASN A 319 -19.56 6.16 8.11
CA ASN A 319 -18.47 7.11 8.24
C ASN A 319 -17.30 6.50 9.02
N TYR A 320 -16.10 7.04 8.81
CA TYR A 320 -14.91 6.62 9.53
C TYR A 320 -13.90 7.76 9.54
N GLU A 321 -12.98 7.72 10.50
CA GLU A 321 -11.84 8.65 10.57
C GLU A 321 -10.59 7.98 10.04
N THR A 322 -9.73 8.71 9.33
CA THR A 322 -8.40 8.22 8.93
C THR A 322 -7.31 9.25 9.16
N TYR A 323 -6.13 8.78 9.59
CA TYR A 323 -4.93 9.60 9.81
C TYR A 323 -3.67 8.76 9.66
N THR A 324 -2.51 9.42 9.60
CA THR A 324 -1.22 8.74 9.50
C THR A 324 -0.38 8.90 10.77
N ARG A 325 0.56 7.97 10.94
CA ARG A 325 1.64 8.07 11.92
C ARG A 325 2.97 7.81 11.24
N THR A 326 3.84 8.81 11.29
CA THR A 326 5.13 8.80 10.59
C THR A 326 6.28 8.44 11.52
N TYR A 327 7.39 8.00 10.94
CA TYR A 327 8.64 7.80 11.65
C TYR A 327 9.08 9.06 12.41
N ARG A 328 8.89 10.25 11.82
CA ARG A 328 9.18 11.52 12.49
C ARG A 328 8.41 11.67 13.80
N GLN A 329 7.13 11.29 13.81
CA GLN A 329 6.26 11.42 14.98
C GLN A 329 6.53 10.34 16.02
N LEU A 330 6.97 9.15 15.59
CA LEU A 330 7.05 7.96 16.44
C LEU A 330 8.47 7.64 16.93
N CYS A 331 9.53 8.09 16.25
CA CYS A 331 10.88 7.54 16.41
C CYS A 331 11.97 8.60 16.67
N ASP A 332 11.61 9.76 17.22
CA ASP A 332 12.49 10.92 17.49
C ASP A 332 13.20 11.50 16.25
N GLY A 333 12.82 11.02 15.06
CA GLY A 333 13.37 11.45 13.78
C GLY A 333 14.84 11.13 13.54
N LYS A 334 15.50 10.24 14.31
CA LYS A 334 16.90 9.84 14.09
C LYS A 334 16.99 8.55 13.29
N LEU A 335 17.43 8.64 12.04
CA LEU A 335 17.62 7.47 11.17
C LEU A 335 18.98 6.81 11.38
N HIS A 336 19.05 5.49 11.23
CA HIS A 336 20.28 4.72 11.27
C HIS A 336 21.16 4.98 10.03
N LYS A 337 20.55 5.16 8.84
CA LYS A 337 21.26 5.43 7.57
C LYS A 337 20.82 6.77 6.93
N PRO A 338 21.12 7.93 7.54
CA PRO A 338 20.59 9.22 7.10
C PRO A 338 21.07 9.63 5.70
N VAL A 339 22.31 9.30 5.33
CA VAL A 339 22.87 9.62 4.00
C VAL A 339 22.20 8.79 2.90
N TYR A 340 22.03 7.48 3.14
CA TYR A 340 21.32 6.60 2.22
C TYR A 340 19.89 7.09 2.00
N ASP A 341 19.18 7.43 3.06
CA ASP A 341 17.80 7.90 2.98
C ASP A 341 17.67 9.22 2.20
N ALA A 342 18.59 10.16 2.41
CA ALA A 342 18.62 11.42 1.66
C ALA A 342 18.78 11.19 0.15
N LEU A 343 19.59 10.22 -0.26
CA LEU A 343 19.76 9.81 -1.66
C LEU A 343 18.51 9.08 -2.18
N ALA A 344 17.98 8.12 -1.40
CA ALA A 344 16.80 7.33 -1.75
C ALA A 344 15.56 8.22 -1.98
N LYS A 345 15.43 9.32 -1.23
CA LYS A 345 14.32 10.28 -1.36
C LYS A 345 14.27 10.96 -2.73
N VAL A 346 15.43 11.23 -3.32
CA VAL A 346 15.54 11.95 -4.61
C VAL A 346 15.70 11.00 -5.81
N MET A 347 15.71 9.69 -5.59
CA MET A 347 15.78 8.74 -6.69
C MET A 347 14.53 8.83 -7.57
N PRO A 348 14.70 8.74 -8.89
CA PRO A 348 13.58 8.67 -9.82
C PRO A 348 12.80 7.38 -9.55
N THR A 349 11.48 7.51 -9.48
CA THR A 349 10.59 6.38 -9.18
C THR A 349 9.98 5.76 -10.44
N THR A 350 10.23 6.36 -11.60
CA THR A 350 9.95 5.78 -12.92
C THR A 350 11.12 5.97 -13.89
N MET A 351 11.20 5.12 -14.91
CA MET A 351 12.22 5.25 -15.97
C MET A 351 12.10 6.57 -16.73
N ASP A 352 10.88 7.08 -16.91
CA ASP A 352 10.65 8.35 -17.59
C ASP A 352 11.12 9.55 -16.75
N MET A 353 11.08 9.45 -15.42
CA MET A 353 11.73 10.44 -14.53
C MET A 353 13.25 10.27 -14.48
N ALA A 354 13.77 9.05 -14.65
CA ALA A 354 15.21 8.79 -14.65
C ALA A 354 15.92 9.39 -15.88
N LYS A 355 15.32 9.28 -17.08
CA LYS A 355 15.87 9.79 -18.35
C LYS A 355 16.39 11.25 -18.28
N PRO A 356 15.60 12.25 -17.84
CA PRO A 356 16.08 13.63 -17.78
C PRO A 356 17.16 13.84 -16.71
N MET A 357 17.13 13.08 -15.60
CA MET A 357 18.17 13.15 -14.57
C MET A 357 19.52 12.66 -15.10
N ILE A 358 19.51 11.53 -15.82
CA ILE A 358 20.71 10.98 -16.47
C ILE A 358 21.23 11.97 -17.52
N ALA A 359 20.35 12.49 -18.38
CA ALA A 359 20.74 13.47 -19.40
C ALA A 359 21.39 14.72 -18.78
N LYS A 360 20.84 15.24 -17.68
CA LYS A 360 21.40 16.38 -16.95
C LYS A 360 22.77 16.06 -16.33
N ALA A 361 22.93 14.88 -15.74
CA ALA A 361 24.19 14.44 -15.16
C ALA A 361 25.29 14.30 -16.24
N VAL A 362 24.96 13.69 -17.39
CA VAL A 362 25.86 13.59 -18.55
C VAL A 362 26.23 14.99 -19.06
N GLY A 363 25.26 15.90 -19.17
CA GLY A 363 25.51 17.29 -19.57
C GLY A 363 26.48 18.03 -18.64
N ILE A 364 26.37 17.84 -17.32
CA ILE A 364 27.30 18.42 -16.34
C ILE A 364 28.71 17.83 -16.51
N ILE A 365 28.83 16.52 -16.70
CA ILE A 365 30.13 15.86 -16.91
C ILE A 365 30.80 16.40 -18.19
N ILE A 366 30.05 16.55 -19.28
CA ILE A 366 30.54 17.13 -20.53
C ILE A 366 31.01 18.58 -20.31
N ALA A 367 30.24 19.39 -19.57
CA ALA A 367 30.62 20.77 -19.28
C ALA A 367 31.92 20.86 -18.45
N ILE A 368 32.07 20.00 -17.43
CA ILE A 368 33.31 19.92 -16.62
C ILE A 368 34.49 19.50 -17.50
N ALA A 369 34.32 18.47 -18.33
CA ALA A 369 35.37 18.01 -19.24
C ALA A 369 35.79 19.11 -20.23
N ALA A 370 34.83 19.86 -20.78
CA ALA A 370 35.10 20.99 -21.66
C ALA A 370 35.89 22.11 -20.94
N ILE A 371 35.52 22.44 -19.69
CA ILE A 371 36.24 23.42 -18.88
C ILE A 371 37.69 22.95 -18.62
N ILE A 372 37.89 21.67 -18.29
CA ILE A 372 39.24 21.10 -18.09
C ILE A 372 40.06 21.22 -19.37
N VAL A 373 39.50 20.84 -20.52
CA VAL A 373 40.20 20.95 -21.83
C VAL A 373 40.57 22.40 -22.15
N ILE A 374 39.68 23.35 -21.88
CA ILE A 374 39.96 24.78 -22.06
C ILE A 374 41.10 25.22 -21.13
N LEU A 375 41.04 24.88 -19.84
CA LEU A 375 42.08 25.23 -18.87
C LEU A 375 43.44 24.64 -19.23
N THR A 376 43.49 23.41 -19.76
CA THR A 376 44.75 22.80 -20.23
C THR A 376 45.33 23.42 -21.48
N LYS A 377 44.59 24.28 -22.20
CA LYS A 377 45.12 25.06 -23.33
C LYS A 377 45.73 26.41 -22.91
N PHE A 378 45.51 26.81 -21.66
CA PHE A 378 46.03 28.07 -21.08
C PHE A 378 47.12 27.83 -20.01
N LEU A 379 47.47 26.56 -19.77
CA LEU A 379 48.67 26.09 -19.06
C LEU A 379 49.68 25.61 -20.11
#